data_AF-A0A8T2WD76-F1
#
_entry.id   AF-A0A8T2WD76-F1
#
_cell.length_a   1.000
_cell.length_b   1.000
_cell.length_c   1.000
_cell.angle_alpha   90.00
_cell.angle_beta   90.00
_cell.angle_gamma   90.00
#
_symmetry.space_group_name_H-M   'P 1'
#
loop_
_entity.id
_entity.type
_entity.pdbx_description
1 polymer ?
#
loop_
_entity_poly.entity_id
_entity_poly.type
_entity_poly.pdbx_seq_one_letter_code
_entity_poly.pdbx_strand_id
1 'polypeptide(L)' 'MTKEECMEALSKHANIEPVITSTVWKELEKENKEFFEAYAQSKSKDDRMSEEETSRVIQRMISQQSESESSKDHDPDE' A
#
# COMPACT_ATOMS: atom_id res chain seq x y z
N MET A 1 -7.40 -1.99 8.39
CA MET A 1 -8.06 -1.62 9.63
C MET A 1 -6.97 -1.47 10.67
N THR A 2 -6.82 -0.29 11.26
CA THR A 2 -5.89 -0.06 12.38
C THR A 2 -6.54 -0.42 13.71
N LYS A 3 -5.72 -0.52 14.76
CA LYS A 3 -6.22 -0.75 16.11
C LYS A 3 -7.13 0.40 16.54
N GLU A 4 -6.77 1.63 16.22
CA GLU A 4 -7.48 2.86 16.57
C GLU A 4 -8.85 2.91 15.90
N GLU A 5 -8.92 2.61 14.60
CA GLU A 5 -10.19 2.50 13.85
C GLU A 5 -11.11 1.44 14.48
N CYS A 6 -10.55 0.32 14.93
CA CYS A 6 -11.30 -0.75 15.58
C CYS A 6 -11.84 -0.32 16.95
N MET A 7 -11.01 0.36 17.76
CA MET A 7 -11.43 0.89 19.06
C MET A 7 -12.55 1.93 18.91
N GLU A 8 -12.44 2.85 17.96
CA GLU A 8 -13.46 3.87 17.70
C GLU A 8 -14.77 3.25 17.21
N ALA A 9 -14.70 2.33 16.24
CA ALA A 9 -15.89 1.68 15.70
C ALA A 9 -16.65 0.87 16.77
N LEU A 10 -15.94 0.08 17.59
CA LEU A 10 -16.56 -0.71 18.65
C LEU A 10 -17.10 0.17 19.79
N SER A 11 -16.43 1.27 20.11
CA SER A 11 -16.94 2.24 21.08
C SER A 11 -18.22 2.90 20.57
N LYS A 12 -18.23 3.37 19.32
CA LYS A 12 -19.37 4.09 18.74
C LYS A 12 -20.58 3.20 18.44
N HIS A 13 -20.35 2.00 17.93
CA HIS A 13 -21.42 1.15 17.40
C HIS A 13 -21.86 0.04 18.34
N ALA A 14 -21.02 -0.35 19.29
CA ALA A 14 -21.31 -1.41 20.26
C ALA A 14 -21.22 -0.93 21.73
N ASN A 15 -20.90 0.36 21.97
CA ASN A 15 -20.75 0.94 23.29
C ASN A 15 -19.74 0.18 24.18
N ILE A 16 -18.68 -0.36 23.55
CA ILE A 16 -17.60 -1.07 24.25
C ILE A 16 -16.54 -0.05 24.66
N GLU A 17 -16.11 -0.09 25.92
CA GLU A 17 -15.06 0.82 26.38
C GLU A 17 -13.72 0.57 25.66
N PRO A 18 -13.00 1.62 25.24
CA PRO A 18 -11.73 1.47 24.52
C PRO A 18 -10.67 0.63 25.27
N VAL A 19 -10.70 0.64 26.61
CA VAL A 19 -9.79 -0.17 27.44
C VAL A 19 -10.01 -1.67 27.24
N ILE A 20 -11.26 -2.10 27.03
CA ILE A 20 -11.62 -3.50 26.79
C ILE A 20 -11.05 -3.91 25.43
N THR A 21 -11.36 -3.16 24.38
CA THR A 21 -10.87 -3.43 23.02
C THR A 21 -9.34 -3.43 22.96
N SER A 22 -8.68 -2.49 23.64
CA SER A 22 -7.21 -2.42 23.69
C SER A 22 -6.60 -3.63 24.40
N THR A 23 -7.26 -4.14 25.44
CA THR A 23 -6.81 -5.33 26.18
C THR A 23 -6.96 -6.58 25.33
N VAL A 24 -8.13 -6.79 24.72
CA VAL A 24 -8.38 -7.93 23.83
C VAL A 24 -7.42 -7.92 22.65
N TRP A 25 -7.21 -6.76 22.03
CA TRP A 25 -6.28 -6.62 20.91
C TRP A 25 -4.86 -7.05 21.27
N LYS A 26 -4.35 -6.64 22.45
CA LYS A 26 -3.01 -7.03 22.92
C LYS A 26 -2.89 -8.54 23.13
N GLU A 27 -3.90 -9.18 23.71
CA GLU A 27 -3.88 -10.64 23.89
C GLU A 27 -3.99 -11.35 22.54
N LEU A 28 -4.82 -10.85 21.60
CA LEU A 28 -4.89 -11.39 20.24
C LEU A 28 -3.55 -11.31 19.51
N GLU A 29 -2.84 -10.19 19.59
CA GLU A 29 -1.49 -10.03 19.01
C GLU A 29 -0.50 -11.03 19.61
N LYS A 30 -0.57 -11.26 20.92
CA LYS A 30 0.33 -12.17 21.63
C LYS A 30 0.06 -13.64 21.28
N GLU A 31 -1.20 -14.05 21.18
CA GLU A 31 -1.60 -15.43 20.86
C GLU A 31 -1.51 -15.75 19.37
N ASN A 32 -1.62 -14.75 18.49
CA ASN A 32 -1.67 -14.93 17.03
C ASN A 32 -0.54 -14.17 16.30
N LYS A 33 0.69 -14.23 16.81
CA LYS A 33 1.83 -13.43 16.31
C LYS A 33 2.04 -13.54 14.80
N GLU A 34 2.05 -14.76 14.27
CA GLU A 34 2.28 -15.01 12.84
C GLU A 34 1.23 -14.33 11.96
N PHE A 35 -0.03 -14.33 12.40
CA PHE A 35 -1.12 -13.65 11.69
C PHE A 35 -0.89 -12.14 11.67
N PHE A 36 -0.57 -11.53 12.83
CA PHE A 36 -0.38 -10.09 12.91
C PHE A 36 0.89 -9.61 12.19
N GLU A 37 1.96 -10.41 12.15
CA GLU A 37 3.15 -10.15 11.34
C GLU A 37 2.83 -10.18 9.84
N ALA A 38 2.13 -11.22 9.37
CA ALA A 38 1.70 -11.32 7.98
C ALA A 38 0.71 -10.20 7.60
N TYR A 39 -0.21 -9.86 8.50
CA TYR A 39 -1.16 -8.76 8.32
C TYR A 39 -0.45 -7.42 8.19
N ALA A 40 0.52 -7.12 9.07
CA ALA A 40 1.32 -5.90 9.00
C ALA A 40 2.12 -5.81 7.69
N GLN A 41 2.74 -6.91 7.26
CA GLN A 41 3.47 -6.97 5.98
C GLN A 41 2.56 -6.80 4.76
N SER A 42 1.32 -7.30 4.81
CA SER A 42 0.35 -7.07 3.73
C SER A 42 -0.08 -5.61 3.66
N LYS A 43 -0.25 -4.97 4.83
CA LYS A 43 -0.60 -3.55 4.94
C LYS A 43 0.48 -2.64 4.37
N SER A 44 1.77 -2.95 4.57
CA SER A 44 2.87 -2.19 3.97
C SER A 44 3.03 -2.42 2.46
N LYS A 45 2.49 -3.52 1.92
CA LYS A 45 2.48 -3.79 0.46
C LYS A 45 1.29 -3.13 -0.24
N ASP A 46 0.23 -2.82 0.50
CA ASP A 46 -0.94 -2.09 0.01
C ASP A 46 -0.66 -0.57 -0.14
N ASP A 47 0.43 -0.08 0.49
CA ASP A 47 1.13 1.15 0.07
C ASP A 47 1.80 0.90 -1.29
N ARG A 48 0.97 0.76 -2.32
CA ARG A 48 1.34 0.87 -3.72
C ARG A 48 2.16 2.15 -3.85
N MET A 49 3.33 2.03 -4.50
CA MET A 49 4.24 3.10 -4.93
C MET A 49 3.74 4.50 -4.57
N SER A 50 4.48 5.23 -3.73
CA SER A 50 4.21 6.65 -3.48
C SER A 50 3.85 7.35 -4.79
N GLU A 51 2.93 8.30 -4.77
CA GLU A 51 2.52 9.05 -5.97
C GLU A 51 3.74 9.58 -6.75
N GLU A 52 4.81 9.94 -6.03
CA GLU A 52 6.11 10.32 -6.59
C GLU A 52 6.81 9.18 -7.34
N GLU A 53 6.79 7.98 -6.78
CA GLU A 53 7.40 6.79 -7.38
C GLU A 53 6.62 6.35 -8.62
N THR A 54 5.29 6.40 -8.56
CA THR A 54 4.41 6.16 -9.71
C THR A 54 4.66 7.17 -10.83
N SER A 55 4.79 8.45 -10.49
CA SER A 55 5.07 9.53 -11.45
C SER A 55 6.42 9.35 -12.15
N ARG A 56 7.46 8.94 -11.40
CA ARG A 56 8.79 8.64 -11.95
C ARG A 56 8.76 7.46 -12.91
N VAL A 57 7.99 6.41 -12.61
CA VAL A 57 7.84 5.24 -13.49
C VAL A 57 7.16 5.63 -14.81
N ILE A 58 6.09 6.44 -14.75
CA ILE A 58 5.38 6.92 -15.95
C ILE A 58 6.30 7.76 -16.84
N GLN A 59 7.02 8.74 -16.27
CA GLN A 59 7.96 9.58 -17.04
C GLN A 59 9.04 8.75 -17.74
N ARG A 60 9.61 7.76 -17.04
CA ARG A 60 10.65 6.89 -17.60
C ARG A 60 10.13 6.05 -18.78
N MET A 61 8.88 5.60 -18.73
CA MET A 61 8.26 4.84 -19.83
C MET A 61 8.05 5.73 -21.07
N ILE A 62 7.61 6.98 -20.87
CA ILE A 62 7.38 7.94 -21.97
C ILE A 62 8.70 8.30 -22.68
N SER A 63 9.78 8.56 -21.93
CA SER A 63 11.09 8.87 -22.53
C SER A 63 11.62 7.72 -23.40
N GLN A 64 11.53 6.47 -22.94
CA GLN A 64 12.00 5.30 -23.70
C GLN A 64 11.21 5.08 -25.01
N GLN A 65 9.92 5.41 -25.05
CA GLN A 65 9.14 5.33 -26.29
C GLN A 65 9.60 6.37 -27.32
N SER A 66 9.87 7.60 -26.89
CA SER A 66 10.32 8.68 -27.79
C SER A 66 11.68 8.39 -28.45
N GLU A 67 12.57 7.66 -27.77
CA GLU A 67 13.88 7.27 -28.32
C GLU A 67 13.76 6.18 -29.41
N SER A 68 12.74 5.32 -29.30
CA SER A 68 12.51 4.24 -30.27
C SER A 68 11.83 4.70 -31.57
N GLU A 69 11.08 5.80 -31.53
CA GLU A 69 10.40 6.36 -32.72
C GLU A 69 11.32 7.24 -33.58
N SER A 70 12.37 7.83 -33.01
CA SER A 70 13.31 8.70 -33.74
C SER A 70 14.32 7.95 -34.62
N SER A 71 14.33 6.61 -34.62
CA SER A 71 15.33 5.79 -35.32
C SER A 71 14.87 5.27 -36.69
N LYS A 72 13.76 5.79 -37.24
CA LYS A 72 13.11 5.23 -38.43
C LYS A 72 12.88 6.24 -39.55
N ASP A 73 13.88 7.08 -39.84
CA ASP A 73 13.91 7.87 -41.07
C ASP A 73 15.36 8.04 -41.58
N HIS A 74 15.87 7.01 -42.26
CA HIS A 74 16.91 7.20 -43.27
C HIS A 74 16.89 6.04 -44.28
N ASP A 75 16.04 6.15 -45.29
CA ASP A 75 16.25 5.47 -46.58
C ASP A 75 16.77 6.54 -47.57
N PRO A 76 18.07 6.54 -47.91
CA PRO A 76 18.54 7.19 -49.11
C PRO A 76 18.43 6.20 -50.28
N ASP A 77 17.98 6.69 -51.43
CA ASP A 77 17.96 6.06 -52.77
C ASP A 77 16.68 5.27 -53.16
N GLU A 78 15.74 5.98 -53.83
CA GLU A 78 15.26 5.61 -55.17
C GLU A 78 14.87 6.85 -55.99
#